data_AF-A0AAD5TCJ2-F1
#
_entry.id   AF-A0AAD5TCJ2-F1
#
_cell.length_a   1.000
_cell.length_b   1.000
_cell.length_c   1.000
_cell.angle_alpha   90.00
_cell.angle_beta   90.00
_cell.angle_gamma   90.00
#
_symmetry.space_group_name_H-M   'P 1'
#
loop_
_entity.id
_entity.type
_entity.pdbx_description
1 polymer ?
#
loop_
_entity_poly.entity_id
_entity_poly.type
_entity_poly.pdbx_seq_one_letter_code
_entity_poly.pdbx_strand_id
1 'polypeptide(L)'
;MDEEYEYVYEDSVPVLDAEKAEPGSLAAFFERINIFTLLVMILGYTVSKYLMHKYLAPMNAETPDEDAEPSPTAAKPASIKGNAKKGTSGGGAFTPPPTATPADVPAPRDESFTPAELCAYDGTDPNAPVYLAIKGTVFDVSRNRSAYAPDASYSVFAGKDASRALGKSSLKKEDCVADTAGMTEQELQTLEQWLTFYKKRYPIVGKVV
;
A
#
# COMPACT_ATOMS: atom_id res chain seq x y z
N MET A 1 -34.48 -77.95 -31.34
CA MET A 1 -33.05 -78.28 -31.24
C MET A 1 -32.31 -77.44 -32.24
N ASP A 2 -31.55 -76.41 -31.92
CA ASP A 2 -31.32 -75.59 -30.72
C ASP A 2 -30.58 -74.36 -31.28
N GLU A 3 -30.78 -73.20 -30.65
CA GLU A 3 -29.80 -72.10 -30.46
C GLU A 3 -29.14 -71.48 -31.72
N GLU A 4 -29.08 -70.16 -31.91
CA GLU A 4 -28.25 -69.27 -31.08
C GLU A 4 -28.49 -67.78 -31.45
N TYR A 5 -28.79 -67.00 -30.40
CA TYR A 5 -28.42 -65.60 -30.07
C TYR A 5 -28.07 -64.60 -31.19
N GLU A 6 -28.82 -63.51 -31.41
CA GLU A 6 -29.01 -62.29 -30.59
C GLU A 6 -27.91 -61.23 -30.80
N TYR A 7 -28.31 -60.12 -31.43
CA TYR A 7 -27.76 -58.79 -31.12
C TYR A 7 -28.88 -57.76 -31.26
N VAL A 8 -29.47 -57.41 -30.12
CA VAL A 8 -30.43 -56.32 -29.98
C VAL A 8 -29.67 -55.01 -30.13
N TYR A 9 -30.08 -54.18 -31.10
CA TYR A 9 -29.71 -52.77 -31.13
C TYR A 9 -30.49 -52.06 -30.03
N GLU A 10 -29.84 -51.79 -28.90
CA GLU A 10 -30.37 -50.87 -27.88
C GLU A 10 -29.62 -49.54 -27.92
N ASP A 11 -30.37 -48.55 -28.40
CA ASP A 11 -30.30 -47.12 -28.11
C ASP A 11 -29.53 -46.77 -26.83
N SER A 12 -28.34 -46.17 -26.99
CA SER A 12 -27.77 -45.24 -26.02
C SER A 12 -26.51 -44.59 -26.58
N VAL A 13 -26.66 -43.78 -27.64
CA VAL A 13 -25.72 -42.69 -27.89
C VAL A 13 -26.21 -41.49 -27.09
N PRO A 14 -25.57 -41.10 -25.97
CA PRO A 14 -25.89 -39.84 -25.34
C PRO A 14 -25.54 -38.72 -26.33
N VAL A 15 -26.60 -38.09 -26.83
CA VAL A 15 -26.54 -36.79 -27.51
C VAL A 15 -25.79 -35.86 -26.55
N LEU A 16 -24.56 -35.52 -26.92
CA LEU A 16 -23.82 -34.47 -26.22
C LEU A 16 -24.56 -33.17 -26.47
N ASP A 17 -25.41 -32.80 -25.53
CA ASP A 17 -26.05 -31.50 -25.45
C ASP A 17 -24.96 -30.43 -25.44
N ALA A 18 -24.71 -29.87 -26.62
CA ALA A 18 -23.84 -28.74 -26.86
C ALA A 18 -24.50 -27.43 -26.38
N GLU A 19 -24.99 -27.42 -25.14
CA GLU A 19 -25.70 -26.29 -24.58
C GLU A 19 -25.25 -26.01 -23.14
N LYS A 20 -24.01 -25.53 -22.98
CA LYS A 20 -23.70 -24.60 -21.89
C LYS A 20 -22.41 -23.81 -22.12
N ALA A 21 -22.44 -22.87 -23.06
CA ALA A 21 -21.48 -21.78 -23.09
C ALA A 21 -21.90 -20.74 -22.05
N GLU A 22 -21.25 -20.75 -20.88
CA GLU A 22 -21.43 -19.74 -19.82
C GLU A 22 -21.09 -18.33 -20.36
N PRO A 23 -21.99 -17.32 -20.24
CA PRO A 23 -21.75 -15.95 -20.69
C PRO A 23 -20.83 -15.20 -19.72
N GLY A 24 -19.56 -15.60 -19.69
CA GLY A 24 -18.53 -15.00 -18.85
C GLY A 24 -17.11 -15.50 -19.13
N SER A 25 -16.93 -16.41 -20.09
CA SER A 25 -15.61 -16.93 -20.44
C SER A 25 -14.72 -15.84 -21.04
N LEU A 26 -13.48 -15.73 -20.54
CA LEU A 26 -12.42 -14.90 -21.12
C LEU A 26 -12.27 -15.15 -22.64
N ALA A 27 -12.58 -16.36 -23.11
CA ALA A 27 -12.58 -16.68 -24.53
C ALA A 27 -13.51 -15.79 -25.38
N ALA A 28 -14.71 -15.46 -24.89
CA ALA A 28 -15.64 -14.55 -25.57
C ALA A 28 -15.24 -13.07 -25.45
N PHE A 29 -14.45 -12.73 -24.44
CA PHE A 29 -13.84 -11.41 -24.32
C PHE A 29 -12.75 -11.22 -25.39
N PHE A 30 -11.93 -12.26 -25.66
CA PHE A 30 -10.91 -12.22 -26.70
C PHE A 30 -11.47 -12.15 -28.12
N GLU A 31 -12.65 -12.73 -28.39
CA GLU A 31 -13.29 -12.63 -29.73
C GLU A 31 -13.85 -11.24 -30.06
N ARG A 32 -14.08 -10.39 -29.05
CA ARG A 32 -14.59 -9.01 -29.24
C ARG A 32 -13.51 -7.95 -29.35
N ILE A 33 -12.25 -8.31 -29.12
CA ILE A 33 -11.12 -7.38 -29.24
C ILE A 33 -10.79 -7.24 -30.73
N ASN A 34 -11.42 -6.25 -31.37
CA ASN A 34 -11.10 -5.87 -32.74
C ASN A 34 -9.59 -5.64 -32.86
N ILE A 35 -8.93 -6.21 -33.86
CA ILE A 35 -7.48 -6.08 -34.09
C ILE A 35 -7.02 -4.61 -34.00
N PHE A 36 -7.87 -3.68 -34.40
CA PHE A 36 -7.63 -2.25 -34.29
C PHE A 36 -7.41 -1.75 -32.84
N THR A 37 -8.13 -2.28 -31.85
CA THR A 37 -7.93 -1.90 -30.43
C THR A 37 -6.63 -2.45 -29.87
N LEU A 38 -6.19 -3.64 -30.29
CA LEU A 38 -4.85 -4.14 -29.98
C LEU A 38 -3.76 -3.28 -30.60
N LEU A 39 -3.92 -2.89 -31.87
CA LEU A 39 -2.95 -2.02 -32.54
C LEU A 39 -2.85 -0.64 -31.87
N VAL A 40 -3.98 -0.05 -31.45
CA VAL A 40 -3.98 1.22 -30.72
C VAL A 40 -3.31 1.08 -29.34
N MET A 41 -3.52 -0.02 -28.62
CA MET A 41 -2.81 -0.26 -27.36
C MET A 41 -1.31 -0.48 -27.56
N ILE A 42 -0.90 -1.23 -28.58
CA ILE A 42 0.51 -1.48 -28.90
C ILE A 42 1.19 -0.17 -29.31
N LEU A 43 0.58 0.61 -30.19
CA LEU A 43 1.09 1.93 -30.61
C LEU A 43 1.13 2.92 -29.44
N GLY A 44 0.10 2.92 -28.59
CA GLY A 44 0.09 3.74 -27.38
C GLY A 44 1.21 3.38 -26.41
N TYR A 45 1.47 2.08 -26.24
CA TYR A 45 2.57 1.58 -25.41
C TYR A 45 3.95 1.92 -25.99
N THR A 46 4.16 1.77 -27.30
CA THR A 46 5.45 2.10 -27.93
C THR A 46 5.75 3.60 -27.89
N VAL A 47 4.74 4.45 -28.13
CA VAL A 47 4.87 5.90 -28.02
C VAL A 47 5.12 6.31 -26.57
N SER A 48 4.35 5.79 -25.61
CA SER A 48 4.54 6.06 -24.18
C SER A 48 5.93 5.64 -23.70
N LYS A 49 6.40 4.44 -24.06
CA LYS A 49 7.75 3.96 -23.72
C LYS A 49 8.84 4.84 -24.36
N TYR A 50 8.65 5.28 -25.60
CA TYR A 50 9.59 6.19 -26.28
C TYR A 50 9.63 7.57 -25.60
N LEU A 51 8.48 8.12 -25.21
CA LEU A 51 8.39 9.36 -24.42
C LEU A 51 9.10 9.19 -23.08
N MET A 52 8.84 8.11 -22.35
CA MET A 52 9.50 7.87 -21.07
C MET A 52 11.01 7.74 -21.24
N HIS A 53 11.49 7.02 -22.26
CA HIS A 53 12.92 6.86 -22.49
C HIS A 53 13.61 8.14 -22.99
N LYS A 54 12.90 9.01 -23.72
CA LYS A 54 13.46 10.24 -24.29
C LYS A 54 13.42 11.44 -23.34
N TYR A 55 12.46 11.48 -22.42
CA TYR A 55 12.25 12.61 -21.52
C TYR A 55 12.71 12.36 -20.08
N LEU A 56 13.10 11.13 -19.71
CA LEU A 56 13.68 10.81 -18.38
C LEU A 56 15.22 10.59 -18.39
N ALA A 57 15.90 10.86 -19.49
CA ALA A 57 17.38 10.88 -19.54
C ALA A 57 17.82 12.16 -20.27
N PRO A 58 18.51 13.12 -19.61
CA PRO A 58 19.80 12.89 -18.97
C PRO A 58 20.05 13.71 -17.67
N MET A 59 20.36 13.06 -16.55
CA MET A 59 21.03 13.76 -15.44
C MET A 59 21.92 12.85 -14.58
N ASN A 60 22.61 11.89 -15.22
CA ASN A 60 23.68 11.18 -14.54
C ASN A 60 24.79 10.83 -15.53
N ALA A 61 25.75 11.74 -15.66
CA ALA A 61 27.05 11.46 -16.23
C ALA A 61 28.00 11.15 -15.06
N GLU A 62 28.20 9.85 -14.85
CA GLU A 62 29.39 9.14 -14.35
C GLU A 62 30.21 9.72 -13.19
N THR A 63 30.29 8.96 -12.10
CA THR A 63 31.58 8.39 -11.64
C THR A 63 31.39 6.92 -11.27
N PRO A 64 32.34 6.04 -11.63
CA PRO A 64 32.21 4.59 -11.49
C PRO A 64 32.84 4.06 -10.18
N ASP A 65 32.43 2.83 -9.86
CA ASP A 65 33.12 1.81 -9.04
C ASP A 65 32.56 1.49 -7.63
N GLU A 66 32.16 0.21 -7.55
CA GLU A 66 32.08 -0.72 -6.42
C GLU A 66 30.91 -0.66 -5.41
N ASP A 67 30.05 -1.68 -5.58
CA ASP A 67 29.41 -2.46 -4.52
C ASP A 67 28.17 -1.91 -3.79
N ALA A 68 27.07 -1.78 -4.53
CA ALA A 68 25.73 -2.07 -3.99
C ALA A 68 24.76 -2.48 -5.11
N GLU A 69 24.63 -3.78 -5.30
CA GLU A 69 23.67 -4.43 -6.19
C GLU A 69 22.18 -4.11 -5.85
N PRO A 70 21.26 -4.30 -6.82
CA PRO A 70 20.21 -3.35 -7.14
C PRO A 70 18.88 -3.62 -6.44
N SER A 71 18.23 -2.53 -6.04
CA SER A 71 16.81 -2.48 -5.68
C SER A 71 15.92 -2.87 -6.87
N PRO A 72 15.11 -3.94 -6.80
CA PRO A 72 14.07 -4.22 -7.77
C PRO A 72 12.69 -3.85 -7.22
N THR A 73 12.06 -2.92 -7.92
CA THR A 73 10.77 -3.12 -8.59
C THR A 73 9.62 -3.73 -7.78
N ALA A 74 8.63 -2.85 -7.53
CA ALA A 74 7.19 -3.06 -7.72
C ALA A 74 6.61 -4.46 -7.42
N ALA A 75 5.83 -4.55 -6.34
CA ALA A 75 4.83 -5.61 -6.19
C ALA A 75 3.52 -5.09 -5.54
N LYS A 76 2.42 -5.64 -6.06
CA LYS A 76 0.98 -5.34 -5.86
C LYS A 76 0.46 -5.49 -4.40
N PRO A 77 -0.79 -5.04 -4.11
CA PRO A 77 -1.22 -4.53 -2.81
C PRO A 77 -1.74 -5.62 -1.85
N ALA A 78 -1.52 -5.39 -0.55
CA ALA A 78 -2.29 -6.01 0.52
C ALA A 78 -3.52 -5.12 0.80
N SER A 79 -4.66 -5.55 0.28
CA SER A 79 -5.98 -5.02 0.63
C SER A 79 -6.29 -5.35 2.09
N ILE A 80 -6.52 -4.32 2.92
CA ILE A 80 -7.11 -4.51 4.26
C ILE A 80 -8.56 -4.92 4.04
N LYS A 81 -8.82 -6.22 4.16
CA LYS A 81 -10.17 -6.78 4.07
C LYS A 81 -10.85 -6.62 5.43
N GLY A 82 -11.62 -5.56 5.60
CA GLY A 82 -12.49 -5.33 6.75
C GLY A 82 -13.83 -4.79 6.27
N ASN A 83 -14.90 -5.54 6.52
CA ASN A 83 -16.27 -5.21 6.14
C ASN A 83 -16.68 -3.79 6.58
N ALA A 84 -17.05 -2.93 5.62
CA ALA A 84 -17.87 -1.76 5.90
C ALA A 84 -18.77 -1.46 4.70
N LYS A 85 -20.08 -1.46 4.96
CA LYS A 85 -21.12 -1.02 4.04
C LYS A 85 -20.82 0.39 3.53
N LYS A 86 -21.00 0.54 2.22
CA LYS A 86 -21.08 1.73 1.38
C LYS A 86 -21.46 3.01 2.15
N GLY A 87 -20.49 3.92 2.26
CA GLY A 87 -20.67 5.33 2.65
C GLY A 87 -19.63 6.17 1.92
N THR A 88 -20.06 6.84 0.86
CA THR A 88 -19.26 7.70 -0.02
C THR A 88 -18.87 9.00 0.68
N SER A 89 -17.58 9.36 0.69
CA SER A 89 -17.09 10.71 0.33
C SER A 89 -15.57 10.73 0.22
N GLY A 90 -15.06 11.47 -0.76
CA GLY A 90 -13.66 11.46 -1.18
C GLY A 90 -12.73 12.21 -0.22
N GLY A 91 -11.56 11.61 -0.01
CA GLY A 91 -10.38 12.19 0.63
C GLY A 91 -9.22 11.25 0.34
N GLY A 92 -8.06 11.79 -0.06
CA GLY A 92 -6.91 10.99 -0.51
C GLY A 92 -6.61 9.84 0.44
N ALA A 93 -6.58 8.62 -0.09
CA ALA A 93 -6.39 7.42 0.72
C ALA A 93 -5.04 7.50 1.43
N PHE A 94 -5.07 7.62 2.76
CA PHE A 94 -3.89 7.43 3.60
C PHE A 94 -3.42 5.99 3.40
N THR A 95 -2.38 5.81 2.59
CA THR A 95 -1.70 4.53 2.48
C THR A 95 -0.68 4.43 3.63
N PRO A 96 -0.49 3.27 4.26
CA PRO A 96 0.64 3.11 5.17
C PRO A 96 1.95 3.29 4.40
N PRO A 97 2.98 3.95 4.96
CA PRO A 97 4.30 3.99 4.37
C PRO A 97 4.83 2.56 4.14
N PRO A 98 5.40 2.23 2.96
CA PRO A 98 6.00 0.92 2.71
C PRO A 98 7.11 0.73 3.75
N THR A 99 7.04 -0.37 4.48
CA THR A 99 7.70 -0.45 5.80
C THR A 99 9.03 -1.18 5.76
N ALA A 100 9.92 -0.73 6.66
CA ALA A 100 11.07 -1.47 7.14
C ALA A 100 10.69 -2.90 7.60
N THR A 101 11.55 -3.85 7.25
CA THR A 101 11.42 -5.26 7.62
C THR A 101 11.33 -5.45 9.14
N PRO A 102 10.44 -6.33 9.67
CA PRO A 102 10.24 -6.52 11.12
C PRO A 102 11.41 -7.13 11.91
N ALA A 103 12.60 -7.26 11.33
CA ALA A 103 13.59 -8.25 11.77
C ALA A 103 14.45 -7.84 12.98
N ASP A 104 14.40 -6.60 13.45
CA ASP A 104 15.20 -6.16 14.60
C ASP A 104 14.59 -4.88 15.20
N VAL A 105 13.50 -4.97 15.97
CA VAL A 105 12.98 -3.80 16.68
C VAL A 105 13.76 -3.70 17.99
N PRO A 106 14.65 -2.70 18.17
CA PRO A 106 15.42 -2.57 19.41
C PRO A 106 14.48 -2.36 20.59
N ALA A 107 14.95 -2.72 21.79
CA ALA A 107 14.19 -2.60 23.02
C ALA A 107 13.62 -1.17 23.20
N PRO A 108 12.39 -1.04 23.71
CA PRO A 108 11.81 0.26 23.97
C PRO A 108 12.71 1.10 24.86
N ARG A 109 12.87 2.39 24.52
CA ARG A 109 13.47 3.35 25.43
C ARG A 109 12.37 4.03 26.23
N ASP A 110 12.64 4.30 27.49
CA ASP A 110 11.71 4.96 28.41
C ASP A 110 12.01 6.47 28.51
N GLU A 111 12.32 7.10 27.38
CA GLU A 111 12.58 8.55 27.34
C GLU A 111 11.24 9.32 27.39
N SER A 112 11.21 10.44 28.12
CA SER A 112 10.07 11.35 28.13
C SER A 112 10.38 12.54 27.25
N PHE A 113 9.52 12.83 26.28
CA PHE A 113 9.66 13.95 25.36
C PHE A 113 8.59 15.00 25.63
N THR A 114 8.97 16.26 25.62
CA THR A 114 8.00 17.36 25.52
C THR A 114 7.59 17.54 24.04
N PRO A 115 6.40 18.09 23.74
CA PRO A 115 6.01 18.40 22.37
C PRO A 115 7.01 19.32 21.64
N ALA A 116 7.69 20.20 22.38
CA ALA A 116 8.70 21.11 21.86
C ALA A 116 9.99 20.38 21.47
N GLU A 117 10.45 19.44 22.31
CA GLU A 117 11.61 18.59 22.00
C GLU A 117 11.31 17.65 20.83
N LEU A 118 10.09 17.09 20.76
CA LEU A 118 9.69 16.23 19.66
C LEU A 118 9.78 16.95 18.31
N CYS A 119 9.46 18.25 18.27
CA CYS A 119 9.56 19.06 17.04
C CYS A 119 10.98 19.18 16.48
N ALA A 120 12.02 18.94 17.28
CA ALA A 120 13.41 18.93 16.79
C ALA A 120 13.72 17.69 15.92
N TYR A 121 12.88 16.66 15.97
CA TYR A 121 13.05 15.38 15.26
C TYR A 121 12.10 15.26 14.06
N ASP A 122 11.93 16.35 13.31
CA ASP A 122 11.05 16.45 12.14
C ASP A 122 11.67 15.90 10.85
N GLY A 123 12.93 15.45 10.90
CA GLY A 123 13.64 14.88 9.78
C GLY A 123 14.23 15.88 8.79
N THR A 124 14.21 17.18 9.12
CA THR A 124 14.95 18.22 8.40
C THR A 124 16.46 17.97 8.43
N ASP A 125 16.97 17.57 9.60
CA ASP A 125 18.37 17.19 9.77
C ASP A 125 18.61 15.76 9.27
N PRO A 126 19.47 15.55 8.25
CA PRO A 126 19.74 14.22 7.69
C PRO A 126 20.45 13.29 8.68
N ASN A 127 21.11 13.85 9.69
CA ASN A 127 21.86 13.11 10.71
C ASN A 127 21.06 12.84 11.99
N ALA A 128 19.95 13.56 12.22
CA ALA A 128 19.12 13.39 13.41
C ALA A 128 18.00 12.38 13.16
N PRO A 129 17.61 11.53 14.13
CA PRO A 129 16.52 10.58 13.93
C PRO A 129 15.18 11.29 13.71
N VAL A 130 14.24 10.59 13.09
CA VAL A 130 12.88 11.09 12.83
C VAL A 130 11.92 10.42 13.79
N TYR A 131 11.23 11.22 14.60
CA TYR A 131 10.28 10.73 15.60
C TYR A 131 8.85 11.09 15.25
N LEU A 132 7.93 10.24 15.68
CA LEU A 132 6.49 10.40 15.49
C LEU A 132 5.78 9.99 16.77
N ALA A 133 4.88 10.82 17.29
CA ALA A 133 4.03 10.45 18.41
C ALA A 133 2.64 9.98 17.95
N ILE A 134 2.16 8.89 18.55
CA ILE A 134 0.80 8.37 18.39
C ILE A 134 0.27 7.99 19.77
N LYS A 135 -0.84 8.60 20.18
CA LYS A 135 -1.49 8.47 21.47
C LYS A 135 -0.50 8.69 22.62
N GLY A 136 0.34 9.71 22.50
CA GLY A 136 1.42 10.01 23.45
C GLY A 136 2.56 8.99 23.50
N THR A 137 2.61 7.99 22.60
CA THR A 137 3.74 7.06 22.47
C THR A 137 4.63 7.49 21.31
N VAL A 138 5.94 7.63 21.54
CA VAL A 138 6.90 8.09 20.52
C VAL A 138 7.53 6.88 19.83
N PHE A 139 7.49 6.89 18.50
CA PHE A 139 8.05 5.89 17.61
C PHE A 139 9.21 6.46 16.80
N ASP A 140 10.26 5.68 16.64
CA ASP A 140 11.36 6.02 15.73
C ASP A 140 11.07 5.50 14.32
N VAL A 141 10.81 6.45 13.42
CA VAL A 141 10.50 6.21 12.02
C VAL A 141 11.69 6.47 11.09
N SER A 142 12.90 6.65 11.64
CA SER A 142 14.13 6.92 10.87
C SER A 142 14.43 5.88 9.80
N ARG A 143 14.03 4.62 10.03
CA ARG A 143 14.15 3.52 9.04
C ARG A 143 13.40 3.79 7.75
N ASN A 144 12.38 4.63 7.80
CA ASN A 144 11.58 5.04 6.64
C ASN A 144 11.63 6.55 6.43
N ARG A 145 12.81 7.15 6.67
CA ARG A 145 13.01 8.61 6.56
C ARG A 145 12.45 9.17 5.26
N SER A 146 12.58 8.50 4.13
CA SER A 146 12.10 8.99 2.83
C SER A 146 10.60 9.31 2.81
N ALA A 147 9.78 8.63 3.62
CA ALA A 147 8.36 8.90 3.73
C ALA A 147 8.04 10.14 4.58
N TYR A 148 8.93 10.48 5.53
CA TYR A 148 8.77 11.57 6.50
C TYR A 148 9.71 12.76 6.25
N ALA A 149 10.56 12.67 5.24
CA ALA A 149 11.50 13.71 4.86
C ALA A 149 10.76 15.01 4.48
N PRO A 150 11.43 16.17 4.54
CA PRO A 150 10.90 17.40 3.96
C PRO A 150 10.41 17.14 2.53
N ASP A 151 9.21 17.64 2.20
CA ASP A 151 8.50 17.44 0.93
C ASP A 151 7.86 16.06 0.69
N ALA A 152 7.98 15.11 1.62
CA ALA A 152 7.27 13.83 1.54
C ALA A 152 5.83 13.92 2.06
N SER A 153 4.98 12.96 1.65
CA SER A 153 3.55 12.93 2.01
C SER A 153 3.27 12.83 3.51
N TYR A 154 4.19 12.26 4.30
CA TYR A 154 4.04 12.07 5.75
C TYR A 154 4.91 13.03 6.56
N SER A 155 5.57 14.00 5.90
CA SER A 155 6.40 15.03 6.55
C SER A 155 5.65 15.80 7.64
N VAL A 156 4.34 16.01 7.45
CA VAL A 156 3.46 16.70 8.40
C VAL A 156 3.37 16.02 9.77
N PHE A 157 3.68 14.72 9.84
CA PHE A 157 3.63 13.95 11.08
C PHE A 157 4.97 13.91 11.81
N ALA A 158 6.07 14.17 11.10
CA ALA A 158 7.40 14.14 11.68
C ALA A 158 7.53 15.19 12.79
N GLY A 159 8.09 14.77 13.93
CA GLY A 159 8.29 15.61 15.11
C GLY A 159 7.00 16.05 15.82
N LYS A 160 5.85 15.41 15.54
CA LYS A 160 4.55 15.81 16.10
C LYS A 160 3.75 14.61 16.59
N ASP A 161 2.69 14.90 17.35
CA ASP A 161 1.67 13.91 17.65
C ASP A 161 0.61 13.87 16.54
N ALA A 162 0.55 12.75 15.83
CA ALA A 162 -0.34 12.54 14.70
C ALA A 162 -1.62 11.79 15.10
N SER A 163 -1.94 11.66 16.40
CA SER A 163 -3.10 10.90 16.88
C SER A 163 -4.40 11.24 16.16
N ARG A 164 -4.75 12.53 16.15
CA ARG A 164 -5.99 12.99 15.53
C ARG A 164 -5.94 12.83 14.01
N ALA A 165 -4.82 13.18 13.39
CA ALA A 165 -4.65 13.05 11.95
C ALA A 165 -4.76 11.60 11.47
N LEU A 166 -4.17 10.65 12.18
CA LEU A 166 -4.23 9.22 11.85
C LEU A 166 -5.64 8.65 12.02
N GLY A 167 -6.34 9.00 13.10
CA GLY A 167 -7.71 8.53 13.28
C GLY A 167 -8.68 9.13 12.25
N LYS A 168 -8.48 10.40 11.85
CA LYS A 168 -9.23 11.04 10.77
C LYS A 168 -8.76 10.67 9.36
N SER A 169 -7.64 9.96 9.23
CA SER A 169 -6.96 9.74 7.94
C SER A 169 -6.69 11.03 7.16
N SER A 170 -6.25 12.08 7.87
CA SER A 170 -5.97 13.42 7.34
C SER A 170 -4.46 13.65 7.23
N LEU A 171 -3.99 14.26 6.14
CA LEU A 171 -2.60 14.71 5.96
C LEU A 171 -2.43 16.22 6.25
N LYS A 172 -3.40 16.84 6.93
CA LYS A 172 -3.34 18.26 7.26
C LYS A 172 -2.50 18.50 8.51
N LYS A 173 -1.64 19.51 8.45
CA LYS A 173 -0.82 19.95 9.59
C LYS A 173 -1.68 20.37 10.80
N GLU A 174 -2.88 20.91 10.54
CA GLU A 174 -3.84 21.33 11.58
C GLU A 174 -4.40 20.14 12.40
N ASP A 175 -4.52 18.96 11.78
CA ASP A 175 -5.02 17.76 12.46
C ASP A 175 -3.88 17.01 13.21
N CYS A 176 -2.62 17.44 13.08
CA CYS A 176 -1.46 16.84 13.76
C CYS A 176 -1.37 17.33 15.21
N VAL A 177 -2.37 16.93 16.01
CA VAL A 177 -2.49 17.24 17.43
C VAL A 177 -2.69 15.96 18.24
N ALA A 178 -2.18 15.99 19.47
CA ALA A 178 -2.35 14.92 20.45
C ALA A 178 -3.80 14.77 20.93
N ASP A 179 -4.58 15.85 20.86
CA ASP A 179 -5.95 15.86 21.34
C ASP A 179 -6.87 15.00 20.46
N THR A 180 -7.36 13.90 21.03
CA THR A 180 -8.35 13.02 20.41
C THR A 180 -9.78 13.30 20.90
N ALA A 181 -10.00 14.37 21.66
CA ALA A 181 -11.34 14.73 22.11
C ALA A 181 -12.25 15.09 20.92
N GLY A 182 -13.49 14.57 20.97
CA GLY A 182 -14.49 14.81 19.92
C GLY A 182 -14.31 13.98 18.65
N MET A 183 -13.40 12.98 18.65
CA MET A 183 -13.35 11.96 17.61
C MET A 183 -14.50 10.96 17.78
N THR A 184 -15.00 10.47 16.66
CA THR A 184 -16.00 9.40 16.61
C THR A 184 -15.37 8.04 16.96
N GLU A 185 -16.19 7.08 17.38
CA GLU A 185 -15.73 5.72 17.69
C GLU A 185 -14.98 5.06 16.51
N GLN A 186 -15.41 5.34 15.27
CA GLN A 186 -14.76 4.81 14.06
C GLN A 186 -13.35 5.40 13.86
N GLU A 187 -13.18 6.69 14.13
CA GLU A 187 -11.88 7.36 14.04
C GLU A 187 -10.94 6.86 15.15
N LEU A 188 -11.45 6.62 16.35
CA LEU A 188 -10.69 6.02 17.46
C LEU A 188 -10.26 4.58 17.14
N GLN A 189 -11.16 3.77 16.56
CA GLN A 189 -10.83 2.42 16.11
C GLN A 189 -9.76 2.44 15.01
N THR A 190 -9.80 3.42 14.11
CA THR A 190 -8.78 3.62 13.07
C THR A 190 -7.44 3.99 13.69
N LEU A 191 -7.43 4.89 14.68
CA LEU A 191 -6.24 5.26 15.44
C LEU A 191 -5.61 4.06 16.15
N GLU A 192 -6.40 3.20 16.79
CA GLU A 192 -5.89 1.99 17.45
C GLU A 192 -5.25 0.99 16.47
N GLN A 193 -5.83 0.86 15.27
CA GLN A 193 -5.24 0.05 14.20
C GLN A 193 -3.88 0.62 13.77
N TRP A 194 -3.79 1.95 13.61
CA TRP A 194 -2.53 2.62 13.34
C TRP A 194 -1.51 2.40 14.45
N LEU A 195 -1.90 2.63 15.70
CA LEU A 195 -1.03 2.41 16.86
C LEU A 195 -0.47 0.98 16.88
N THR A 196 -1.31 -0.02 16.63
CA THR A 196 -0.90 -1.43 16.56
C THR A 196 0.06 -1.70 15.40
N PHE A 197 -0.21 -1.10 14.23
CA PHE A 197 0.65 -1.19 13.07
C PHE A 197 2.04 -0.63 13.35
N TYR A 198 2.13 0.56 13.97
CA TYR A 198 3.40 1.21 14.31
C TYR A 198 4.16 0.43 15.39
N LYS A 199 3.49 -0.02 16.45
CA LYS A 199 4.10 -0.86 17.50
C LYS A 199 4.79 -2.11 16.97
N LYS A 200 4.28 -2.70 15.89
CA LYS A 200 4.86 -3.90 15.28
C LYS A 200 6.07 -3.61 14.39
N ARG A 201 6.22 -2.37 13.91
CA ARG A 201 7.14 -2.02 12.82
C ARG A 201 8.24 -1.05 13.22
N TYR A 202 8.01 -0.23 14.23
CA TYR A 202 8.92 0.79 14.68
C TYR A 202 9.19 0.63 16.19
N PRO A 203 10.43 0.86 16.62
CA PRO A 203 10.75 0.84 18.04
C PRO A 203 10.10 2.03 18.75
N ILE A 204 9.65 1.76 19.97
CA ILE A 204 9.12 2.79 20.87
C ILE A 204 10.31 3.43 21.56
N VAL A 205 10.49 4.73 21.40
CA VAL A 205 11.60 5.46 22.05
C VAL A 205 11.18 6.18 23.32
N GLY A 206 9.88 6.33 23.55
CA GLY A 206 9.43 7.06 24.71
C GLY A 206 7.96 7.41 24.72
N LYS A 207 7.61 8.39 25.55
CA LYS A 207 6.27 8.96 25.64
C LYS A 207 6.31 10.49 25.67
N VAL A 208 5.25 11.10 25.15
CA VAL A 208 5.06 12.55 25.23
C VAL A 208 4.38 12.89 26.56
N VAL A 209 4.95 13.84 27.31
CA VAL A 209 4.46 14.31 28.62
C VAL A 209 4.05 15.78 28.62
#